data_AF-A0AAE0JV21-F1
#
_entry.id   AF-A0AAE0JV21-F1
#
_cell.length_a   1.000
_cell.length_b   1.000
_cell.length_c   1.000
_cell.angle_alpha   90.00
_cell.angle_beta   90.00
_cell.angle_gamma   90.00
#
_symmetry.space_group_name_H-M   'P 1'
#
loop_
_entity.id
_entity.type
_entity.pdbx_description
1 polymer ?
#
loop_
_entity_poly.entity_id
_entity_poly.type
_entity_poly.pdbx_seq_one_letter_code
_entity_poly.pdbx_strand_id
1 'polypeptide(L)'
;MKPGSPDDVEDRVATAAAWYREGLSRSVPEAARHFDGPRDRLKYRLAGRQPKKGRPATNTTLTKAQEVALCRYIDRLDYVNLAALSLLRPQQTRSC
;
A
#
# COMPACT_ATOMS: atom_id res chain seq x y z
N MET A 1 6.71 -13.23 13.93
CA MET A 1 7.26 -12.23 13.00
C MET A 1 6.09 -11.44 12.45
N LYS A 2 5.85 -10.22 12.91
CA LYS A 2 4.75 -9.40 12.37
C LYS A 2 5.20 -8.88 11.01
N PRO A 3 4.49 -9.16 9.91
CA PRO A 3 4.76 -8.42 8.68
C PRO A 3 4.54 -6.93 8.99
N GLY A 4 5.57 -6.12 8.77
CA GLY A 4 5.44 -4.66 8.79
C GLY A 4 4.37 -4.22 7.80
N SER A 5 3.95 -2.95 7.87
CA SER A 5 3.04 -2.37 6.88
C SER A 5 3.59 -2.65 5.47
N PRO A 6 2.74 -2.88 4.45
CA PRO A 6 3.19 -3.06 3.08
C PRO A 6 4.16 -1.96 2.60
N ASP A 7 4.02 -0.75 3.15
CA ASP A 7 4.87 0.39 2.87
C ASP A 7 6.27 0.21 3.47
N ASP A 8 6.36 -0.18 4.75
CA ASP A 8 7.64 -0.49 5.42
C ASP A 8 8.42 -1.58 4.67
N VAL A 9 7.72 -2.57 4.11
CA VAL A 9 8.36 -3.65 3.35
C VAL A 9 8.92 -3.15 2.02
N GLU A 10 8.18 -2.30 1.30
CA GLU A 10 8.66 -1.75 0.03
C GLU A 10 9.83 -0.78 0.22
N ASP A 11 9.83 0.01 1.29
CA ASP A 11 10.96 0.89 1.63
C ASP A 11 12.24 0.09 1.89
N ARG A 12 12.15 -1.01 2.66
CA ARG A 12 13.30 -1.92 2.88
C ARG A 12 13.82 -2.54 1.57
N VAL A 13 12.90 -2.92 0.68
CA VAL A 13 13.27 -3.48 -0.63
C VAL A 13 13.91 -2.41 -1.53
N ALA A 14 13.43 -1.16 -1.48
CA ALA A 14 14.00 -0.05 -2.23
C ALA A 14 15.43 0.25 -1.78
N THR A 15 15.66 0.32 -0.46
CA THR A 15 17.00 0.52 0.12
C THR A 15 17.94 -0.63 -0.26
N ALA A 16 17.48 -1.88 -0.17
CA ALA A 16 18.27 -3.04 -0.60
C ALA A 16 18.62 -3.01 -2.10
N ALA A 17 17.73 -2.50 -2.95
CA ALA A 17 17.98 -2.35 -4.38
C ALA A 17 19.02 -1.27 -4.68
N ALA A 18 18.98 -0.14 -3.95
CA ALA A 18 19.99 0.92 -4.06
C ALA A 18 21.37 0.39 -3.65
N TRP A 19 21.46 -0.25 -2.49
CA TRP A 19 22.70 -0.85 -1.96
C TRP A 19 23.31 -1.89 -2.92
N TYR A 20 22.47 -2.71 -3.56
CA TYR A 20 22.91 -3.65 -4.59
C TYR A 20 23.43 -2.95 -5.86
N ARG A 21 22.74 -1.91 -6.33
CA ARG A 21 23.16 -1.14 -7.52
C ARG A 21 24.46 -0.35 -7.31
N GLU A 22 24.70 0.11 -6.08
CA GLU A 22 25.95 0.76 -5.67
C GLU A 22 27.13 -0.22 -5.54
N GLY A 23 26.91 -1.51 -5.75
CA GLY A 23 27.97 -2.53 -5.67
C GLY A 23 28.38 -2.89 -4.24
N LEU A 24 27.63 -2.44 -3.23
CA LEU A 24 27.94 -2.66 -1.81
C LEU A 24 27.55 -4.06 -1.32
N SER A 25 26.95 -4.88 -2.18
CA SER A 25 26.66 -6.29 -1.91
C SER A 25 27.14 -7.18 -3.05
N ARG A 26 27.54 -8.41 -2.72
CA ARG A 26 28.04 -9.37 -3.72
C ARG A 26 26.91 -10.11 -4.41
N SER A 27 25.72 -10.13 -3.82
CA SER A 27 24.58 -10.88 -4.35
C SER A 27 23.23 -10.35 -3.87
N VAL A 28 22.18 -10.55 -4.67
CA VAL A 28 20.79 -10.19 -4.32
C VAL A 28 20.31 -10.85 -3.00
N PRO A 29 20.61 -12.13 -2.69
CA PRO A 29 20.25 -12.73 -1.41
C PRO A 29 20.99 -12.13 -0.20
N GLU A 30 22.19 -11.59 -0.39
CA GLU A 30 22.92 -10.88 0.67
C GLU A 30 22.24 -9.54 0.96
N ALA A 31 21.94 -8.76 -0.07
CA ALA A 31 21.19 -7.50 0.07
C ALA A 31 19.81 -7.70 0.71
N ALA A 32 19.05 -8.71 0.26
CA ALA A 32 17.73 -9.01 0.83
C ALA A 32 17.80 -9.33 2.34
N ARG A 33 18.78 -10.14 2.76
CA ARG A 33 18.96 -10.49 4.18
C ARG A 33 19.42 -9.31 5.01
N HIS A 34 20.30 -8.46 4.47
CA HIS A 34 20.83 -7.30 5.19
C HIS A 34 19.71 -6.33 5.60
N PHE A 35 18.71 -6.13 4.74
CA PHE A 35 17.60 -5.21 4.99
C PHE A 35 16.28 -5.90 5.42
N ASP A 36 16.32 -7.19 5.78
CA ASP A 36 15.11 -7.97 6.11
C ASP A 36 14.00 -7.87 5.03
N GLY A 37 14.42 -7.85 3.76
CA GLY A 37 13.56 -7.68 2.60
C GLY A 37 13.21 -9.01 1.93
N PRO A 38 11.98 -9.18 1.39
CA PRO A 38 11.65 -10.34 0.57
C PRO A 38 12.52 -10.38 -0.70
N ARG A 39 13.30 -11.45 -0.87
CA ARG A 39 14.21 -11.65 -2.01
C ARG A 39 13.52 -11.50 -3.37
N ASP A 40 12.33 -12.08 -3.52
CA ASP A 40 11.60 -12.03 -4.80
C ASP A 40 11.17 -10.62 -5.16
N ARG A 41 10.72 -9.82 -4.18
CA ARG A 41 10.39 -8.41 -4.41
C ARG A 41 11.62 -7.63 -4.84
N LEU A 42 12.76 -7.83 -4.17
CA LEU A 42 14.02 -7.21 -4.56
C LEU A 42 14.42 -7.56 -6.00
N LYS A 43 14.35 -8.84 -6.38
CA LYS A 43 14.61 -9.29 -7.76
C LYS A 43 13.68 -8.59 -8.75
N TYR A 44 12.39 -8.45 -8.43
CA TYR A 44 11.43 -7.75 -9.29
C TYR A 44 11.72 -6.25 -9.42
N ARG A 45 12.13 -5.57 -8.34
CA ARG A 45 12.50 -4.13 -8.37
C ARG A 45 13.78 -3.91 -9.17
N LEU A 46 14.75 -4.81 -9.06
CA LEU A 46 15.97 -4.79 -9.88
C LEU A 46 15.65 -5.01 -11.36
N ALA A 47 14.67 -5.86 -11.68
CA ALA A 47 14.14 -6.05 -13.03
C ALA A 47 13.18 -4.93 -13.50
N GLY A 48 13.05 -3.82 -12.77
CA GLY A 48 12.23 -2.67 -13.15
C GLY A 48 10.72 -2.81 -12.94
N ARG A 49 10.26 -3.90 -12.31
CA ARG A 49 8.83 -4.04 -11.97
C ARG A 49 8.48 -3.15 -10.80
N GLN A 50 7.50 -2.27 -10.99
CA GLN A 50 7.00 -1.37 -9.95
C GLN A 50 6.13 -2.12 -8.91
N PRO A 51 5.96 -1.58 -7.69
CA PRO A 51 4.99 -2.09 -6.73
C PRO A 51 3.57 -2.03 -7.27
N LYS A 52 2.69 -2.88 -6.71
CA LYS A 52 1.26 -2.86 -7.05
C LYS A 52 0.58 -1.58 -6.54
N LYS A 53 1.07 -1.03 -5.42
CA LYS A 53 0.56 0.22 -4.86
C LYS A 53 0.69 1.34 -5.88
N GLY A 54 -0.40 2.10 -6.09
CA GLY A 54 -0.45 3.19 -7.07
C GLY A 54 -0.64 2.77 -8.53
N ARG A 55 -0.56 1.47 -8.85
CA ARG A 55 -0.88 1.00 -10.20
C ARG A 55 -2.40 0.94 -10.37
N PRO A 56 -2.98 1.60 -11.39
CA PRO A 56 -4.42 1.51 -11.62
C PRO A 56 -4.80 0.07 -11.94
N ALA A 57 -5.90 -0.39 -11.35
CA ALA A 57 -6.49 -1.66 -11.73
C ALA A 57 -6.93 -1.58 -13.21
N THR A 58 -6.68 -2.63 -13.98
CA THR A 58 -7.07 -2.69 -15.40
C THR A 58 -8.52 -3.14 -15.58
N ASN A 59 -9.08 -3.81 -14.58
CA ASN A 59 -10.42 -4.40 -14.62
C ASN A 59 -11.40 -3.54 -13.80
N THR A 60 -11.42 -2.24 -14.05
CA THR A 60 -12.36 -1.33 -13.38
C THR A 60 -13.72 -1.41 -14.07
N THR A 61 -14.75 -1.89 -13.36
CA THR A 61 -16.14 -1.89 -13.83
C THR A 61 -16.80 -0.51 -13.71
N LEU A 62 -16.18 0.38 -12.94
CA LEU A 62 -16.63 1.75 -12.70
C LEU A 62 -15.62 2.75 -13.25
N THR A 63 -16.13 3.85 -13.78
CA THR A 63 -15.33 5.05 -14.06
C THR A 63 -14.95 5.74 -12.75
N LYS A 64 -13.87 6.52 -12.74
CA LYS A 64 -13.48 7.32 -11.57
C LYS A 64 -14.61 8.23 -11.05
N ALA A 65 -15.41 8.79 -11.96
CA ALA A 65 -16.55 9.63 -11.58
C ALA A 65 -17.63 8.83 -10.84
N GLN A 66 -17.89 7.58 -11.26
CA GLN A 66 -18.83 6.69 -10.58
C GLN A 66 -18.31 6.27 -9.20
N GLU A 67 -17.02 5.95 -9.07
CA GLU A 67 -16.40 5.66 -7.77
C GLU A 67 -16.54 6.85 -6.81
N VAL A 68 -16.23 8.07 -7.27
CA VAL A 68 -16.36 9.29 -6.46
C VAL A 68 -17.82 9.54 -6.06
N ALA A 69 -18.78 9.32 -6.96
CA ALA A 69 -20.19 9.48 -6.65
C ALA A 69 -20.65 8.48 -5.57
N LEU A 70 -20.20 7.23 -5.64
CA LEU A 70 -20.48 6.21 -4.63
C LEU A 70 -19.83 6.54 -3.28
N CYS A 71 -18.56 6.94 -3.27
CA CYS A 71 -17.89 7.39 -2.04
C CYS A 71 -18.67 8.53 -1.37
N ARG A 72 -19.02 9.59 -2.11
CA ARG A 72 -19.82 10.70 -1.58
C ARG A 72 -21.19 10.26 -1.06
N TYR A 73 -21.80 9.29 -1.72
CA TYR A 73 -23.09 8.75 -1.28
C TYR A 73 -22.94 7.97 0.03
N ILE A 74 -21.91 7.14 0.16
CA ILE A 74 -21.57 6.42 1.40
C ILE A 74 -21.24 7.42 2.51
N ASP A 75 -20.38 8.41 2.26
CA ASP A 75 -20.03 9.45 3.23
C ASP A 75 -21.27 10.21 3.72
N ARG A 76 -22.22 10.49 2.83
CA ARG A 76 -23.49 11.12 3.20
C ARG A 76 -24.35 10.21 4.07
N LEU A 77 -24.44 8.92 3.73
CA LEU A 77 -25.17 7.94 4.53
C LEU A 77 -24.53 7.77 5.90
N ASP A 78 -23.21 7.71 5.96
CA ASP A 78 -22.46 7.67 7.21
C ASP A 78 -22.69 8.95 8.00
N TYR A 79 -22.67 10.14 7.39
CA TYR A 79 -23.00 11.38 8.10
C TYR A 79 -24.41 11.35 8.71
N VAL A 80 -25.41 10.89 7.96
CA VAL A 80 -26.80 10.78 8.46
C VAL A 80 -26.91 9.70 9.54
N ASN A 81 -26.26 8.56 9.36
CA ASN A 81 -26.28 7.45 10.31
C ASN A 81 -25.46 7.77 11.57
N LEU A 82 -24.36 8.50 11.44
CA LEU A 82 -23.57 9.05 12.54
C LEU A 82 -24.33 10.17 13.24
N ALA A 83 -25.11 10.99 12.54
CA ALA A 83 -26.02 11.93 13.20
C ALA A 83 -27.06 11.17 14.05
N ALA A 84 -27.62 10.08 13.52
CA ALA A 84 -28.52 9.20 14.28
C ALA A 84 -27.83 8.44 15.43
N LEU A 85 -26.58 7.99 15.25
CA LEU A 85 -25.78 7.23 16.22
C LEU A 85 -25.06 8.11 17.25
N SER A 86 -24.79 9.39 16.97
CA SER A 86 -24.19 10.35 17.90
C SER A 86 -25.11 10.69 19.08
N LEU A 87 -26.41 10.39 18.93
CA LEU A 87 -27.37 10.36 20.02
C LEU A 87 -27.24 9.10 20.90
N LEU A 88 -26.42 8.12 20.51
CA LEU A 88 -26.35 6.80 21.14
C LEU A 88 -24.93 6.27 21.49
N ARG A 89 -23.81 6.67 20.85
CA ARG A 89 -22.43 6.23 21.23
C ARG A 89 -21.27 7.11 20.70
N PRO A 90 -20.06 7.03 21.31
CA PRO A 90 -18.86 7.77 20.89
C PRO A 90 -18.17 7.17 19.65
N GLN A 91 -17.58 8.06 18.85
CA GLN A 91 -17.19 7.94 17.43
C GLN A 91 -16.01 6.98 17.16
N GLN A 92 -16.11 6.16 16.10
CA GLN A 92 -14.96 5.65 15.35
C GLN A 92 -14.93 6.33 13.98
N THR A 93 -13.87 7.08 13.69
CA THR A 93 -13.64 7.66 12.37
C THR A 93 -12.82 6.69 11.53
N ARG A 94 -13.31 6.38 10.32
CA ARG A 94 -12.50 5.86 9.22
C ARG A 94 -12.70 6.80 8.03
N SER A 95 -11.58 7.24 7.44
CA SER A 95 -11.58 7.92 6.15
C SER A 95 -11.45 6.86 5.06
N CYS A 96 -12.27 6.97 4.02
CA CYS A 96 -11.95 6.39 2.72
C CYS A 96 -10.65 7.00 2.15
#